data_AF-A0A858Q5U7-F1
#
_entry.id   AF-A0A858Q5U7-F1
#
_cell.length_a   1.000
_cell.length_b   1.000
_cell.length_c   1.000
_cell.angle_alpha   90.00
_cell.angle_beta   90.00
_cell.angle_gamma   90.00
#
_symmetry.space_group_name_H-M   'P 1'
#
loop_
_entity.id
_entity.type
_entity.pdbx_description
1 polymer ?
#
loop_
_entity_poly.entity_id
_entity_poly.type
_entity_poly.pdbx_seq_one_letter_code
_entity_poly.pdbx_strand_id
1 'polypeptide(L)'
;MEVYLTEEERLEALKRWWKANASSVVWGIALGIAVIVGWGAWKRAQDEKSLLAGTLYQQLLDAVANKQTDAAVQLGERIDKQFPGSAYATYGKLFLVRLKVEADDLAGAKTLLQQVIADSKDEKIVQIARLRLAEVQLGLGETEAALKLAESISGKGSPEFAALSEELKGDIYIAMNRPEEARAAYLKARRESQPSPLLELKLTDLGTTATR
;
A
#
# COMPACT_ATOMS: atom_id res chain seq x y z
N MET A 1 -25.13 -5.44 63.79
CA MET A 1 -26.48 -4.95 63.41
C MET A 1 -26.43 -4.62 61.94
N GLU A 2 -27.08 -5.42 61.10
CA GLU A 2 -27.29 -5.08 59.70
C GLU A 2 -28.37 -3.99 59.65
N VAL A 3 -28.01 -2.80 59.18
CA VAL A 3 -28.93 -1.67 59.05
C VAL A 3 -29.73 -1.88 57.77
N TYR A 4 -30.84 -2.59 57.87
CA TYR A 4 -31.85 -2.63 56.82
C TYR A 4 -32.64 -1.32 56.87
N LEU A 5 -32.27 -0.35 56.03
CA LEU A 5 -33.07 0.86 55.80
C LEU A 5 -34.52 0.46 55.45
N THR A 6 -35.49 1.07 56.13
CA THR A 6 -36.92 0.89 55.81
C THR A 6 -37.21 1.39 54.39
N GLU A 7 -38.28 0.88 53.75
CA GLU A 7 -38.59 1.25 52.36
C GLU A 7 -38.72 2.77 52.17
N GLU A 8 -39.24 3.48 53.17
CA GLU A 8 -39.38 4.95 53.17
C GLU A 8 -38.02 5.66 53.18
N GLU A 9 -37.09 5.24 54.04
CA GLU A 9 -35.75 5.82 54.14
C GLU A 9 -34.91 5.59 52.88
N ARG A 10 -35.07 4.43 52.22
CA ARG A 10 -34.43 4.15 50.91
C ARG A 10 -34.94 5.10 49.84
N LEU A 11 -36.24 5.39 49.85
CA LEU A 11 -36.90 6.28 48.90
C LEU A 11 -36.45 7.73 49.08
N GLU A 12 -36.32 8.18 50.33
CA GLU A 12 -35.80 9.51 50.64
C GLU A 12 -34.32 9.67 50.26
N ALA A 13 -33.50 8.66 50.54
CA ALA A 13 -32.09 8.66 50.17
C ALA A 13 -31.91 8.78 48.64
N LEU A 14 -32.71 8.04 47.87
CA LEU A 14 -32.70 8.12 46.42
C LEU A 14 -33.17 9.49 45.89
N LYS A 15 -34.25 10.05 46.46
CA LYS A 15 -34.72 11.41 46.10
C LYS A 15 -33.65 12.48 46.34
N ARG A 16 -32.95 12.41 47.48
CA ARG A 16 -31.87 13.35 47.82
C ARG A 16 -30.68 13.19 46.88
N TRP A 17 -30.26 11.96 46.60
CA TRP A 17 -29.18 11.69 45.64
C TRP A 17 -29.52 12.20 44.24
N TRP A 18 -30.74 11.93 43.76
CA TRP A 18 -31.21 12.40 42.47
C TRP A 18 -31.23 13.93 42.43
N LYS A 19 -31.80 14.62 43.43
CA LYS A 19 -31.81 16.09 43.45
C LYS A 19 -30.40 16.69 43.46
N ALA A 20 -29.44 16.02 44.11
CA ALA A 20 -28.04 16.46 44.14
C ALA A 20 -27.27 16.17 42.84
N ASN A 21 -27.62 15.11 42.11
CA ASN A 21 -26.83 14.62 40.96
C ASN A 21 -27.56 14.67 39.61
N ALA A 22 -28.84 15.05 39.57
CA ALA A 22 -29.67 15.02 38.35
C ALA A 22 -29.02 15.79 37.20
N SER A 23 -28.41 16.94 37.48
CA SER A 23 -27.66 17.72 36.47
C SER A 23 -26.51 16.90 35.88
N SER A 24 -25.68 16.28 36.72
CA SER A 24 -24.54 15.46 36.29
C SER A 24 -24.98 14.21 35.52
N VAL A 25 -26.07 13.57 35.93
CA VAL A 25 -26.65 12.42 35.22
C VAL A 25 -27.16 12.84 33.84
N VAL A 26 -27.88 13.96 33.75
CA VAL A 26 -28.38 14.50 32.47
C VAL A 26 -27.22 14.86 31.55
N TRP A 27 -26.17 15.51 32.06
CA TRP A 27 -24.98 15.83 31.28
C TRP A 27 -24.23 14.57 30.82
N GLY A 28 -24.12 13.56 31.68
CA GLY A 28 -23.50 12.27 31.33
C GLY A 28 -24.26 11.56 30.21
N ILE A 29 -25.60 11.54 30.28
CA ILE A 29 -26.45 10.96 29.23
C ILE A 29 -26.33 11.76 27.93
N ALA A 30 -26.39 13.09 28.00
CA ALA A 30 -26.27 13.96 26.83
C ALA A 30 -24.91 13.78 26.13
N LEU A 31 -23.82 13.68 26.90
CA LEU A 31 -22.50 13.40 26.37
C LEU A 31 -22.42 12.02 25.72
N GLY A 32 -22.99 10.99 26.36
CA GLY A 32 -23.09 9.64 25.80
C GLY A 32 -23.81 9.61 24.45
N ILE A 33 -24.95 10.30 24.35
CA ILE A 33 -25.71 10.41 23.08
C ILE A 33 -24.88 11.15 22.02
N ALA A 34 -24.23 12.26 22.39
CA ALA A 34 -23.40 13.04 21.46
C ALA A 34 -22.26 12.19 20.87
N VAL A 35 -21.60 11.35 21.67
CA VAL A 35 -20.56 10.44 21.22
C VAL A 35 -21.11 9.39 20.25
N ILE A 36 -22.24 8.75 20.58
CA ILE A 36 -22.84 7.70 19.73
C ILE A 36 -23.29 8.28 18.38
N VAL A 37 -23.99 9.41 18.39
CA VAL A 37 -24.47 10.09 17.18
C VAL A 37 -23.30 10.59 16.34
N GLY A 38 -22.30 11.21 17.00
CA GLY A 38 -21.08 11.69 16.34
C GLY A 38 -20.32 10.56 15.64
N TRP A 39 -20.10 9.44 16.34
CA TRP A 39 -19.44 8.26 15.76
C TRP A 39 -20.25 7.67 14.60
N GLY A 40 -21.57 7.55 14.74
CA GLY A 40 -22.44 7.03 13.69
C GLY A 40 -22.51 7.93 12.46
N ALA A 41 -22.46 9.25 12.63
CA ALA A 41 -22.36 10.20 11.52
C ALA A 41 -21.01 10.10 10.80
N TRP A 42 -19.92 10.04 11.55
CA TRP A 42 -18.56 9.89 11.00
C TRP A 42 -18.40 8.57 10.24
N LYS A 43 -18.88 7.46 10.79
CA LYS A 43 -18.83 6.14 10.14
C LYS A 43 -19.62 6.12 8.83
N ARG A 44 -20.84 6.66 8.82
CA ARG A 44 -21.65 6.75 7.58
C ARG A 44 -20.96 7.55 6.49
N ALA A 45 -20.35 8.69 6.84
CA ALA A 45 -19.58 9.49 5.89
C ALA A 45 -18.37 8.73 5.35
N GLN A 46 -17.72 7.89 6.15
CA GLN A 46 -16.61 7.04 5.71
C GLN A 46 -17.09 5.91 4.78
N ASP A 47 -18.23 5.28 5.09
CA ASP A 47 -18.82 4.21 4.28
C ASP A 47 -19.25 4.72 2.90
N GLU A 48 -19.89 5.90 2.84
CA GLU A 48 -20.30 6.53 1.59
C GLU A 48 -19.09 6.89 0.70
N LYS A 49 -18.01 7.42 1.28
CA LYS A 49 -16.76 7.66 0.55
C LYS A 49 -16.16 6.38 -0.01
N SER A 50 -16.19 5.29 0.76
CA SER A 50 -15.68 3.99 0.31
C SER A 50 -16.50 3.42 -0.86
N LEU A 51 -17.83 3.56 -0.81
CA LEU A 51 -18.75 3.14 -1.87
C LEU A 51 -18.49 3.91 -3.19
N LEU A 52 -18.32 5.24 -3.09
CA LEU A 52 -18.01 6.09 -4.24
C LEU A 52 -16.63 5.76 -4.85
N ALA A 53 -15.61 5.57 -4.01
CA ALA A 53 -14.28 5.17 -4.45
C ALA A 53 -14.31 3.81 -5.17
N GLY A 54 -15.04 2.83 -4.61
CA GLY A 54 -15.22 1.51 -5.22
C GLY A 54 -15.93 1.58 -6.56
N THR A 55 -16.93 2.44 -6.70
CA THR A 55 -17.66 2.65 -7.97
C THR A 55 -16.74 3.21 -9.06
N LEU A 56 -15.93 4.23 -8.73
CA LEU A 56 -14.95 4.78 -9.66
C LEU A 56 -13.85 3.78 -10.01
N TYR A 57 -13.43 2.97 -9.03
CA TYR A 57 -12.44 1.92 -9.27
C TYR A 57 -13.00 0.82 -10.19
N GLN A 58 -14.27 0.45 -10.05
CA GLN A 58 -14.89 -0.49 -10.99
C GLN A 58 -14.93 0.08 -12.41
N GLN A 59 -15.31 1.35 -12.56
CA GLN A 59 -15.26 2.03 -13.87
C GLN A 59 -13.84 2.08 -14.43
N LEU A 60 -12.83 2.27 -13.58
CA LEU A 60 -11.43 2.19 -13.98
C LEU A 60 -11.15 0.81 -14.57
N LEU A 61 -11.45 -0.28 -13.85
CA LEU A 61 -11.24 -1.64 -14.34
C LEU A 61 -11.95 -1.90 -15.68
N ASP A 62 -13.18 -1.41 -15.84
CA ASP A 62 -13.95 -1.54 -17.08
C ASP A 62 -13.29 -0.77 -18.24
N ALA A 63 -12.81 0.46 -18.00
CA ALA A 63 -12.10 1.24 -19.00
C ALA A 63 -10.81 0.53 -19.45
N VAL A 64 -10.08 -0.08 -18.50
CA VAL A 64 -8.88 -0.87 -18.77
C VAL A 64 -9.19 -2.10 -19.61
N ALA A 65 -10.20 -2.87 -19.23
CA ALA A 65 -10.63 -4.06 -19.95
C ALA A 65 -11.01 -3.74 -21.40
N ASN A 66 -11.62 -2.57 -21.62
CA ASN A 66 -12.01 -2.08 -22.94
C ASN A 66 -10.92 -1.26 -23.67
N LYS A 67 -9.69 -1.22 -23.15
CA LYS A 67 -8.55 -0.49 -23.73
C LYS A 67 -8.81 1.01 -23.93
N GLN A 68 -9.62 1.61 -23.06
CA GLN A 68 -9.94 3.04 -23.06
C GLN A 68 -8.94 3.81 -22.21
N THR A 69 -7.71 3.96 -22.71
CA THR A 69 -6.57 4.52 -21.94
C THR A 69 -6.86 5.88 -21.33
N ASP A 70 -7.39 6.84 -22.10
CA ASP A 70 -7.68 8.19 -21.61
C ASP A 70 -8.71 8.20 -20.48
N ALA A 71 -9.76 7.38 -20.61
CA ALA A 71 -10.77 7.23 -19.57
C ALA A 71 -10.16 6.61 -18.31
N ALA A 72 -9.31 5.60 -18.46
CA ALA A 72 -8.62 4.97 -17.35
C ALA A 72 -7.67 5.93 -16.63
N VAL A 73 -6.93 6.79 -17.37
CA VAL A 73 -6.10 7.85 -16.79
C VAL A 73 -6.96 8.80 -15.95
N GLN A 74 -8.04 9.34 -16.54
CA GLN A 74 -8.91 10.30 -15.86
C GLN A 74 -9.56 9.71 -14.60
N LEU A 75 -9.98 8.44 -14.64
CA LEU A 75 -10.55 7.75 -13.50
C LEU A 75 -9.50 7.52 -12.41
N GLY A 76 -8.31 7.05 -12.77
CA GLY A 76 -7.20 6.87 -11.82
C GLY A 76 -6.83 8.17 -11.10
N GLU A 77 -6.67 9.27 -11.83
CA GLU A 77 -6.40 10.58 -11.24
C GLU A 77 -7.53 11.08 -10.36
N ARG A 78 -8.79 10.84 -10.77
CA ARG A 78 -9.96 11.22 -9.97
C ARG A 78 -9.99 10.47 -8.65
N ILE A 79 -9.70 9.17 -8.65
CA ILE A 79 -9.64 8.35 -7.44
C ILE A 79 -8.55 8.87 -6.51
N ASP A 80 -7.34 9.13 -7.03
CA ASP A 80 -6.22 9.63 -6.24
C ASP A 80 -6.52 11.00 -5.60
N LYS A 81 -7.13 11.93 -6.36
CA LYS A 81 -7.49 13.27 -5.88
C LYS A 81 -8.64 13.26 -4.88
N GLN A 82 -9.68 12.45 -5.10
CA GLN A 82 -10.90 12.48 -4.27
C GLN A 82 -10.83 11.56 -3.04
N PHE A 83 -10.03 10.49 -3.09
CA PHE A 83 -9.93 9.49 -2.03
C PHE A 83 -8.47 9.25 -1.59
N PRO A 84 -7.70 10.31 -1.28
CA PRO A 84 -6.30 10.16 -0.91
C PRO A 84 -6.14 9.26 0.31
N GLY A 85 -5.10 8.43 0.31
CA GLY A 85 -4.81 7.48 1.39
C GLY A 85 -5.76 6.27 1.48
N SER A 86 -6.75 6.15 0.58
CA SER A 86 -7.55 4.93 0.45
C SER A 86 -6.79 3.85 -0.32
N ALA A 87 -7.12 2.58 -0.09
CA ALA A 87 -6.57 1.48 -0.89
C ALA A 87 -6.87 1.65 -2.39
N TYR A 88 -8.05 2.19 -2.74
CA TYR A 88 -8.43 2.50 -4.12
C TYR A 88 -7.51 3.53 -4.76
N ALA A 89 -7.09 4.58 -4.04
CA ALA A 89 -6.11 5.54 -4.53
C ALA A 89 -4.76 4.86 -4.79
N THR A 90 -4.30 4.00 -3.89
CA THR A 90 -3.06 3.22 -4.08
C THR A 90 -3.13 2.34 -5.33
N TYR A 91 -4.21 1.57 -5.50
CA TYR A 91 -4.37 0.69 -6.68
C TYR A 91 -4.56 1.49 -7.97
N GLY A 92 -5.33 2.57 -7.95
CA GLY A 92 -5.48 3.49 -9.08
C GLY A 92 -4.14 4.08 -9.51
N LYS A 93 -3.31 4.51 -8.55
CA LYS A 93 -1.96 5.02 -8.80
C LYS A 93 -1.04 3.97 -9.40
N LEU A 94 -1.07 2.72 -8.90
CA LEU A 94 -0.33 1.60 -9.50
C LEU A 94 -0.79 1.30 -10.94
N PHE A 95 -2.05 1.53 -11.26
CA PHE A 95 -2.53 1.43 -12.64
C PHE A 95 -1.97 2.55 -13.52
N LEU A 96 -1.98 3.80 -13.02
CA LEU A 96 -1.37 4.93 -13.72
C LEU A 96 0.13 4.71 -13.97
N VAL A 97 0.86 4.14 -13.01
CA VAL A 97 2.28 3.75 -13.21
C VAL A 97 2.44 2.86 -14.42
N ARG A 98 1.60 1.83 -14.56
CA ARG A 98 1.66 0.92 -15.71
C ARG A 98 1.43 1.68 -17.02
N LEU A 99 0.39 2.52 -17.10
CA LEU A 99 0.12 3.30 -18.31
C LEU A 99 1.28 4.24 -18.66
N LYS A 100 1.93 4.82 -17.65
CA LYS A 100 3.09 5.69 -17.82
C LYS A 100 4.28 4.93 -18.41
N VAL A 101 4.56 3.72 -17.89
CA VAL A 101 5.60 2.84 -18.45
C VAL A 101 5.24 2.40 -19.88
N GLU A 102 3.99 2.02 -20.15
CA GLU A 102 3.53 1.65 -21.51
C GLU A 102 3.65 2.82 -22.51
N ALA A 103 3.56 4.06 -22.02
CA ALA A 103 3.74 5.28 -22.80
C ALA A 103 5.19 5.80 -22.83
N ASP A 104 6.16 5.02 -22.34
CA ASP A 104 7.59 5.39 -22.21
C ASP A 104 7.85 6.61 -21.30
N ASP A 105 6.85 7.06 -20.52
CA ASP A 105 6.97 8.12 -19.52
C ASP A 105 7.50 7.55 -18.20
N LEU A 106 8.75 7.10 -18.23
CA LEU A 106 9.44 6.54 -17.06
C LEU A 106 9.62 7.56 -15.93
N ALA A 107 9.76 8.85 -16.26
CA ALA A 107 9.84 9.92 -15.27
C ALA A 107 8.52 10.06 -14.50
N GLY A 108 7.37 10.05 -15.20
CA GLY A 108 6.05 10.05 -14.57
C GLY A 108 5.80 8.79 -13.74
N ALA A 109 6.19 7.61 -14.25
CA ALA A 109 6.10 6.36 -13.51
C ALA A 109 6.89 6.39 -12.20
N LYS A 110 8.12 6.93 -12.24
CA LYS A 110 8.99 7.14 -11.08
C LYS A 110 8.30 7.99 -10.01
N THR A 111 7.74 9.13 -10.39
CA THR A 111 7.04 10.03 -9.44
C THR A 111 5.86 9.34 -8.77
N LEU A 112 5.02 8.63 -9.53
CA LEU A 112 3.87 7.92 -8.99
C LEU A 112 4.29 6.79 -8.05
N LEU A 113 5.34 6.03 -8.38
CA LEU A 113 5.86 4.97 -7.50
C LEU A 113 6.42 5.52 -6.19
N GLN A 114 7.12 6.66 -6.23
CA GLN A 114 7.58 7.34 -5.00
C GLN A 114 6.41 7.76 -4.11
N GLN A 115 5.31 8.24 -4.70
CA GLN A 115 4.09 8.55 -3.96
C GLN A 115 3.45 7.29 -3.37
N VAL A 116 3.38 6.16 -4.11
CA VAL A 116 2.86 4.89 -3.55
C VAL A 116 3.67 4.45 -2.34
N ILE A 117 5.01 4.56 -2.40
CA ILE A 117 5.90 4.22 -1.27
C ILE A 117 5.65 5.13 -0.06
N ALA A 118 5.37 6.42 -0.28
CA ALA A 118 5.11 7.37 0.79
C ALA A 118 3.72 7.23 1.41
N ASP A 119 2.70 6.90 0.61
CA ASP A 119 1.29 6.95 1.01
C ASP A 119 0.76 5.59 1.51
N SER A 120 1.32 4.47 1.02
CA SER A 120 0.78 3.14 1.32
C SER A 120 1.10 2.68 2.75
N LYS A 121 0.08 2.15 3.43
CA LYS A 121 0.21 1.49 4.74
C LYS A 121 0.43 -0.02 4.64
N ASP A 122 0.29 -0.58 3.44
CA ASP A 122 0.53 -2.00 3.17
C ASP A 122 1.99 -2.21 2.79
N GLU A 123 2.76 -2.84 3.68
CA GLU A 123 4.18 -3.11 3.47
C GLU A 123 4.42 -3.94 2.21
N LYS A 124 3.54 -4.88 1.85
CA LYS A 124 3.71 -5.68 0.63
C LYS A 124 3.59 -4.80 -0.61
N ILE A 125 2.64 -3.87 -0.62
CA ILE A 125 2.53 -2.88 -1.72
C ILE A 125 3.77 -2.00 -1.78
N VAL A 126 4.30 -1.57 -0.62
CA VAL A 126 5.53 -0.77 -0.57
C VAL A 126 6.71 -1.55 -1.17
N GLN A 127 6.87 -2.84 -0.86
CA GLN A 127 7.93 -3.67 -1.44
C GLN A 127 7.77 -3.84 -2.96
N ILE A 128 6.56 -4.06 -3.45
CA ILE A 128 6.27 -4.11 -4.90
C ILE A 128 6.61 -2.77 -5.57
N ALA A 129 6.24 -1.65 -4.95
CA ALA A 129 6.53 -0.32 -5.48
C ALA A 129 8.02 -0.02 -5.49
N ARG A 130 8.79 -0.47 -4.48
CA ARG A 130 10.26 -0.36 -4.46
C ARG A 130 10.90 -1.17 -5.59
N LEU A 131 10.45 -2.40 -5.81
CA LEU A 131 10.96 -3.25 -6.91
C LEU A 131 10.75 -2.56 -8.26
N ARG A 132 9.50 -2.16 -8.55
CA ARG A 132 9.14 -1.46 -9.80
C ARG A 132 9.86 -0.13 -9.95
N LEU A 133 10.06 0.61 -8.85
CA LEU A 133 10.78 1.88 -8.90
C LEU A 133 12.25 1.64 -9.25
N ALA A 134 12.88 0.60 -8.72
CA ALA A 134 14.26 0.26 -9.07
C ALA A 134 14.38 -0.16 -10.55
N GLU A 135 13.41 -0.91 -11.09
CA GLU A 135 13.32 -1.22 -12.53
C GLU A 135 13.17 0.05 -13.40
N VAL A 136 12.28 0.96 -13.01
CA VAL A 136 12.08 2.24 -13.71
C VAL A 136 13.35 3.11 -13.64
N GLN A 137 14.03 3.15 -12.50
CA GLN A 137 15.29 3.85 -12.34
C GLN A 137 16.41 3.25 -13.19
N LEU A 138 16.46 1.91 -13.30
CA LEU A 138 17.36 1.23 -14.21
C LEU A 138 17.08 1.62 -15.67
N GLY A 139 15.81 1.65 -16.09
CA GLY A 139 15.40 2.10 -17.43
C GLY A 139 15.74 3.56 -17.72
N LEU A 140 15.74 4.42 -16.69
CA LEU A 140 16.20 5.81 -16.77
C LEU A 140 17.73 5.97 -16.76
N GLY A 141 18.49 4.88 -16.61
CA GLY A 141 19.94 4.90 -16.45
C GLY A 141 20.44 5.34 -15.07
N GLU A 142 19.55 5.48 -14.08
CA GLU A 142 19.87 5.84 -12.69
C GLU A 142 20.37 4.62 -11.90
N THR A 143 21.40 3.94 -12.42
CA THR A 143 21.80 2.61 -11.96
C THR A 143 22.20 2.56 -10.49
N GLU A 144 22.89 3.56 -9.94
CA GLU A 144 23.26 3.61 -8.52
C GLU A 144 22.04 3.79 -7.62
N ALA A 145 21.07 4.59 -8.04
CA ALA A 145 19.84 4.79 -7.29
C ALA A 145 18.97 3.51 -7.31
N ALA A 146 18.89 2.85 -8.46
CA ALA A 146 18.25 1.56 -8.62
C ALA A 146 18.89 0.50 -7.71
N LEU A 147 20.23 0.42 -7.66
CA LEU A 147 20.95 -0.55 -6.84
C LEU A 147 20.65 -0.33 -5.36
N LYS A 148 20.77 0.91 -4.88
CA LYS A 148 20.47 1.26 -3.48
C LYS A 148 19.03 0.92 -3.10
N LEU A 149 18.08 1.14 -4.02
CA LEU A 149 16.69 0.81 -3.77
C LEU A 149 16.48 -0.71 -3.73
N ALA A 150 17.07 -1.46 -4.65
CA ALA A 150 17.02 -2.92 -4.67
C ALA A 150 17.62 -3.53 -3.39
N GLU A 151 18.69 -2.97 -2.85
CA GLU A 151 19.30 -3.36 -1.56
C GLU A 151 18.39 -3.08 -0.35
N SER A 152 17.53 -2.07 -0.43
CA SER A 152 16.59 -1.72 0.64
C SER A 152 15.36 -2.65 0.72
N ILE A 153 15.12 -3.45 -0.32
CA ILE A 153 14.02 -4.41 -0.37
C ILE A 153 14.31 -5.51 0.65
N SER A 154 13.49 -5.59 1.69
CA SER A 154 13.69 -6.54 2.79
C SER A 154 13.04 -7.87 2.46
N GLY A 155 13.84 -8.95 2.44
CA GLY A 155 13.33 -10.32 2.40
C GLY A 155 12.76 -10.83 3.73
N LYS A 156 12.74 -10.00 4.79
CA LYS A 156 12.29 -10.43 6.12
C LYS A 156 10.82 -10.85 6.08
N GLY A 157 10.59 -12.17 6.15
CA GLY A 157 9.25 -12.77 6.16
C GLY A 157 8.64 -13.00 4.77
N SER A 158 9.40 -12.81 3.68
CA SER A 158 8.92 -13.08 2.31
C SER A 158 10.10 -13.44 1.39
N PRO A 159 10.45 -14.73 1.29
CA PRO A 159 11.54 -15.21 0.43
C PRO A 159 11.39 -14.81 -1.05
N GLU A 160 10.15 -14.61 -1.52
CA GLU A 160 9.93 -14.18 -2.91
C GLU A 160 10.51 -12.78 -3.18
N PHE A 161 10.37 -11.83 -2.25
CA PHE A 161 10.97 -10.50 -2.40
C PHE A 161 12.49 -10.51 -2.30
N ALA A 162 13.07 -11.43 -1.51
CA ALA A 162 14.52 -11.65 -1.50
C ALA A 162 15.01 -12.14 -2.85
N ALA A 163 14.36 -13.14 -3.45
CA ALA A 163 14.73 -13.64 -4.77
C ALA A 163 14.62 -12.55 -5.85
N LEU A 164 13.50 -11.80 -5.88
CA LEU A 164 13.29 -10.72 -6.85
C LEU A 164 14.28 -9.56 -6.67
N SER A 165 14.61 -9.20 -5.42
CA SER A 165 15.63 -8.19 -5.13
C SER A 165 17.00 -8.60 -5.66
N GLU A 166 17.40 -9.85 -5.46
CA GLU A 166 18.69 -10.36 -5.94
C GLU A 166 18.72 -10.51 -7.47
N GLU A 167 17.60 -10.89 -8.10
CA GLU A 167 17.51 -10.90 -9.56
C GLU A 167 17.67 -9.47 -10.11
N LEU A 168 16.97 -8.49 -9.56
CA LEU A 168 17.07 -7.10 -10.00
C LEU A 168 18.47 -6.52 -9.78
N LYS A 169 19.15 -6.85 -8.67
CA LYS A 169 20.56 -6.47 -8.48
C LYS A 169 21.44 -7.03 -9.60
N GLY A 170 21.18 -8.27 -10.02
CA GLY A 170 21.87 -8.86 -11.15
C GLY A 170 21.69 -8.05 -12.44
N ASP A 171 20.45 -7.69 -12.76
CA ASP A 171 20.13 -6.87 -13.95
C ASP A 171 20.83 -5.50 -13.89
N ILE A 172 20.84 -4.87 -12.71
CA ILE A 172 21.52 -3.58 -12.49
C ILE A 172 23.04 -3.72 -12.65
N TYR A 173 23.64 -4.80 -12.12
CA TYR A 173 25.07 -5.04 -12.29
C TYR A 173 25.47 -5.28 -13.75
N ILE A 174 24.61 -5.93 -14.55
CA ILE A 174 24.83 -6.03 -16.00
C ILE A 174 24.84 -4.65 -16.64
N ALA A 175 23.87 -3.79 -16.32
CA ALA A 175 23.84 -2.42 -16.85
C ALA A 175 25.07 -1.59 -16.41
N MET A 176 25.69 -1.91 -15.28
CA MET A 176 26.94 -1.32 -14.79
C MET A 176 28.21 -1.94 -15.39
N ASN A 177 28.12 -2.90 -16.32
CA ASN A 177 29.25 -3.69 -16.84
C ASN A 177 30.01 -4.48 -15.74
N ARG A 178 29.28 -5.03 -14.78
CA ARG A 178 29.79 -5.80 -13.61
C ARG A 178 29.28 -7.26 -13.63
N PRO A 179 29.70 -8.09 -14.60
CA PRO A 179 29.11 -9.41 -14.84
C PRO A 179 29.36 -10.43 -13.72
N GLU A 180 30.48 -10.30 -13.00
CA GLU A 180 30.80 -11.20 -11.87
C GLU A 180 29.84 -10.96 -10.70
N GLU A 181 29.60 -9.69 -10.34
CA GLU A 181 28.60 -9.34 -9.34
C GLU A 181 27.19 -9.71 -9.77
N ALA A 182 26.87 -9.54 -11.07
CA ALA A 182 25.58 -9.96 -11.61
C ALA A 182 25.35 -11.46 -11.44
N ARG A 183 26.36 -12.28 -11.80
CA ARG A 183 26.31 -13.74 -11.64
C ARG A 183 26.13 -14.13 -10.17
N ALA A 184 26.86 -13.48 -9.26
CA ALA A 184 26.73 -13.74 -7.83
C ALA A 184 25.31 -13.45 -7.32
N ALA A 185 24.71 -12.34 -7.77
CA ALA A 185 23.34 -11.94 -7.43
C ALA A 185 22.30 -12.93 -7.97
N TYR A 186 22.37 -13.32 -9.25
CA TYR A 186 21.46 -14.33 -9.82
C TYR A 186 21.57 -15.69 -9.14
N LEU A 187 22.78 -16.13 -8.81
CA LEU A 187 22.98 -17.37 -8.07
C LEU A 187 22.36 -17.30 -6.67
N LYS A 188 22.34 -16.11 -6.05
CA LYS A 188 21.66 -15.89 -4.78
C LYS A 188 20.14 -15.91 -4.96
N ALA A 189 19.61 -15.22 -5.97
CA ALA A 189 18.19 -15.24 -6.32
C ALA A 189 17.65 -16.68 -6.46
N ARG A 190 18.39 -17.54 -7.16
CA ARG A 190 18.06 -18.97 -7.34
C ARG A 190 18.00 -19.78 -6.04
N ARG A 191 18.72 -19.38 -4.99
CA ARG A 191 18.70 -20.07 -3.69
C ARG A 191 17.52 -19.65 -2.82
N GLU A 192 17.04 -18.42 -2.97
CA GLU A 192 15.99 -17.84 -2.13
C GLU A 192 14.57 -18.29 -2.55
N SER A 193 14.38 -18.65 -3.81
CA SER A 193 13.10 -19.16 -4.34
C SER A 193 13.30 -20.06 -5.57
N GLN A 194 12.24 -20.74 -6.00
CA GLN A 194 12.25 -21.52 -7.23
C GLN A 194 12.57 -20.60 -8.42
N PRO A 195 13.65 -20.86 -9.18
CA PRO A 195 14.08 -19.97 -10.26
C PRO A 195 13.05 -19.92 -11.39
N SER A 196 12.84 -18.72 -11.92
CA SER A 196 12.08 -18.55 -13.16
C SER A 196 12.90 -19.05 -14.37
N PRO A 197 12.25 -19.52 -15.46
CA PRO A 197 12.98 -19.84 -16.69
C PRO A 197 13.82 -18.68 -17.23
N LEU A 198 13.40 -17.43 -16.97
CA LEU A 198 14.13 -16.22 -17.35
C LEU A 198 15.43 -16.08 -16.55
N LEU A 199 15.41 -16.36 -15.24
CA LEU A 199 16.61 -16.32 -14.40
C LEU A 199 17.65 -17.35 -14.83
N GLU A 200 17.23 -18.56 -15.24
CA GLU A 200 18.15 -19.58 -15.77
C GLU A 200 18.75 -19.17 -17.13
N LEU A 201 17.98 -18.49 -17.97
CA LEU A 201 18.48 -17.93 -19.23
C LEU A 201 19.55 -16.86 -18.97
N LYS A 202 19.29 -15.92 -18.05
CA LYS A 202 20.26 -14.89 -17.63
C LYS A 202 21.55 -15.51 -17.09
N LEU A 203 21.45 -16.55 -16.26
CA LEU A 203 22.62 -17.28 -15.75
C LEU A 203 23.42 -17.99 -16.84
N THR A 204 22.73 -18.53 -17.86
CA THR A 204 23.35 -19.21 -19.00
C THR A 204 24.09 -18.21 -19.89
N ASP A 205 23.51 -17.05 -20.15
CA ASP A 205 24.14 -15.97 -20.92
C ASP A 205 25.46 -15.52 -20.27
N LEU A 206 25.49 -15.38 -18.93
CA LEU A 206 26.72 -15.09 -18.18
C LEU A 206 27.69 -16.27 -18.06
N GLY A 207 27.27 -17.48 -18.41
CA GLY A 207 28.08 -18.71 -18.39
C GLY A 207 28.58 -19.16 -19.76
N THR A 208 28.12 -18.54 -20.86
CA THR A 208 28.40 -18.96 -22.24
C THR A 208 29.54 -18.20 -22.92
N THR A 209 30.54 -17.76 -22.16
CA THR A 209 31.93 -17.64 -22.64
C THR A 209 32.66 -18.97 -22.41
N ALA A 210 32.13 -20.06 -22.98
CA ALA A 210 32.92 -21.27 -23.25
C ALA A 210 33.23 -21.28 -24.74
N THR A 211 34.41 -20.75 -25.03
CA THR A 211 35.24 -20.92 -26.24
C THR A 211 34.78 -22.06 -27.15
N ARG A 212 34.52 -21.74 -28.42
CA ARG A 212 34.54 -22.72 -29.51
C ARG A 212 35.86 -22.61 -30.25
#